data_AF-A0A849R4L2-F1
#
_entry.id   AF-A0A849R4L2-F1
#
_cell.length_a   1.000
_cell.length_b   1.000
_cell.length_c   1.000
_cell.angle_alpha   90.00
_cell.angle_beta   90.00
_cell.angle_gamma   90.00
#
_symmetry.space_group_name_H-M   'P 1'
#
loop_
_entity.id
_entity.type
_entity.pdbx_description
1 polymer ?
#
loop_
_entity_poly.entity_id
_entity_poly.type
_entity_poly.pdbx_seq_one_letter_code
_entity_poly.pdbx_strand_id
1 'polypeptide(L)'
;MEIVNDVFEIETNKIKPFSIIPRVFEEKLENFHGIELKNLKTETKYLDNVIWEDYVFFSDGFNHSLDTINERILDKYKSISGHCSIIIDDSDDLMNHIENIYRVCYFHSVWAKEMKLCDGSFPNNCCGISSRNIFLSLMDLGYPNVSYLYNNKYDHAYVGLPFVFGDNSDEGFIIVDPTSEQLFDDKKIAPRNNIFVAYKTWKYETDRMDGVDLYPSLYGGSTFANLYTLRKFPKKNIFECNMIDEYFKHVFNNTVKFDFYNNGFI
;
A
#
# COMPACT_ATOMS: atom_id res chain seq x y z
N MET A 1 18.60 36.43 -35.02
CA MET A 1 17.43 35.81 -34.38
C MET A 1 17.95 34.58 -33.67
N GLU A 2 18.35 34.75 -32.42
CA GLU A 2 18.99 33.69 -31.64
C GLU A 2 17.93 32.71 -31.15
N ILE A 3 18.18 31.42 -31.36
CA ILE A 3 17.37 30.35 -30.80
C ILE A 3 17.93 30.13 -29.39
N VAL A 4 17.21 30.62 -28.38
CA VAL A 4 17.55 30.37 -26.98
C VAL A 4 17.23 28.91 -26.69
N ASN A 5 18.26 28.08 -26.63
CA ASN A 5 18.18 26.70 -26.15
C ASN A 5 18.13 26.73 -24.61
N ASP A 6 16.97 27.08 -24.04
CA ASP A 6 16.70 26.86 -22.61
C ASP A 6 16.50 25.35 -22.36
N VAL A 7 17.62 24.63 -22.33
CA VAL A 7 17.67 23.30 -21.76
C VAL A 7 17.49 23.46 -20.26
N PHE A 8 16.29 23.13 -19.77
CA PHE A 8 16.04 23.00 -18.34
C PHE A 8 16.90 21.87 -17.78
N GLU A 9 18.07 22.19 -17.24
CA GLU A 9 18.78 21.33 -16.29
C GLU A 9 17.90 21.19 -15.03
N ILE A 10 17.08 20.14 -15.02
CA ILE A 10 16.35 19.73 -13.82
C ILE A 10 17.38 19.09 -12.89
N GLU A 11 17.73 19.78 -11.80
CA GLU A 11 18.54 19.20 -10.72
C GLU A 11 17.91 17.88 -10.24
N THR A 12 18.55 16.76 -10.57
CA THR A 12 18.06 15.40 -10.22
C THR A 12 18.12 15.09 -8.73
N ASN A 13 18.67 16.00 -7.91
CA ASN A 13 18.95 15.80 -6.49
C ASN A 13 17.78 16.19 -5.56
N LYS A 14 16.63 16.56 -6.12
CA LYS A 14 15.36 16.64 -5.40
C LYS A 14 14.39 15.72 -6.11
N ILE A 15 14.06 14.57 -5.51
CA ILE A 15 13.05 13.71 -6.13
C ILE A 15 11.77 14.53 -6.27
N LYS A 16 11.24 14.52 -7.49
CA LYS A 16 9.89 14.95 -7.80
C LYS A 16 9.08 13.71 -8.19
N PRO A 17 8.77 12.79 -7.25
CA PRO A 17 8.04 11.58 -7.58
C PRO A 17 6.54 11.92 -7.58
N PHE A 18 6.14 12.82 -8.49
CA PHE A 18 4.73 13.00 -8.82
C PHE A 18 4.39 11.94 -9.86
N SER A 19 4.02 10.75 -9.40
CA SER A 19 3.19 9.91 -10.26
C SER A 19 1.85 10.62 -10.41
N ILE A 20 1.49 10.96 -11.66
CA ILE A 20 0.21 11.61 -11.99
C ILE A 20 -0.96 10.73 -11.54
N ILE A 21 -0.77 9.41 -11.52
CA ILE A 21 -1.77 8.39 -11.22
C ILE A 21 -2.35 8.55 -9.79
N PRO A 22 -1.56 8.51 -8.69
CA PRO A 22 -2.03 8.88 -7.36
C PRO A 22 -2.83 10.17 -7.30
N ARG A 23 -2.34 11.25 -7.94
CA ARG A 23 -2.99 12.57 -7.87
C ARG A 23 -4.34 12.59 -8.59
N VAL A 24 -4.45 11.94 -9.74
CA VAL A 24 -5.71 11.80 -10.50
C VAL A 24 -6.73 10.97 -9.70
N PHE A 25 -6.30 9.91 -9.02
CA PHE A 25 -7.20 9.13 -8.16
C PHE A 25 -7.61 9.89 -6.89
N GLU A 26 -6.69 10.62 -6.26
CA GLU A 26 -6.99 11.52 -5.14
C GLU A 26 -8.08 12.52 -5.54
N GLU A 27 -7.88 13.24 -6.66
CA GLU A 27 -8.83 14.26 -7.14
C GLU A 27 -10.20 13.65 -7.54
N LYS A 28 -10.23 12.45 -8.14
CA LYS A 28 -11.51 11.74 -8.39
C LYS A 28 -12.27 11.47 -7.08
N LEU A 29 -11.60 10.95 -6.06
CA LEU A 29 -12.20 10.60 -4.77
C LEU A 29 -12.58 11.83 -3.94
N GLU A 30 -11.73 12.87 -3.93
CA GLU A 30 -12.04 14.17 -3.31
C GLU A 30 -13.32 14.77 -3.91
N ASN A 31 -13.46 14.78 -5.24
CA ASN A 31 -14.64 15.30 -5.93
C ASN A 31 -15.90 14.44 -5.70
N PHE A 32 -15.76 13.10 -5.70
CA PHE A 32 -16.90 12.19 -5.52
C PHE A 32 -17.47 12.21 -4.09
N HIS A 33 -16.60 12.29 -3.08
CA HIS A 33 -17.01 12.31 -1.67
C HIS A 33 -17.18 13.73 -1.08
N GLY A 34 -16.76 14.77 -1.79
CA GLY A 34 -16.78 16.15 -1.29
C GLY A 34 -15.76 16.42 -0.18
N ILE A 35 -14.69 15.62 -0.11
CA ILE A 35 -13.66 15.66 0.93
C ILE A 35 -12.40 16.31 0.35
N GLU A 36 -11.86 17.36 0.98
CA GLU A 36 -10.55 17.91 0.62
C GLU A 36 -9.49 17.51 1.67
N LEU A 37 -8.63 16.54 1.35
CA LEU A 37 -7.56 16.02 2.22
C LEU A 37 -6.57 17.09 2.69
N LYS A 38 -6.38 18.15 1.89
CA LYS A 38 -5.56 19.32 2.23
C LYS A 38 -6.18 20.21 3.33
N ASN A 39 -7.49 20.13 3.52
CA ASN A 39 -8.29 21.00 4.39
C ASN A 39 -8.94 20.25 5.57
N LEU A 40 -8.85 18.92 5.60
CA LEU A 40 -9.10 18.10 6.77
C LEU A 40 -8.15 18.49 7.91
N LYS A 41 -8.68 19.26 8.86
CA LYS A 41 -8.08 19.47 10.17
C LYS A 41 -8.53 18.34 11.08
N THR A 42 -7.72 18.02 12.08
CA THR A 42 -8.17 17.18 13.19
C THR A 42 -9.47 17.74 13.80
N GLU A 43 -10.41 16.85 14.12
CA GLU A 43 -11.73 17.17 14.71
C GLU A 43 -12.75 17.83 13.75
N THR A 44 -12.61 17.68 12.43
CA THR A 44 -13.56 18.30 11.49
C THR A 44 -14.77 17.39 11.22
N LYS A 45 -15.98 17.86 11.53
CA LYS A 45 -17.26 17.16 11.31
C LYS A 45 -17.67 16.96 9.83
N TYR A 46 -16.74 16.75 8.91
CA TYR A 46 -17.07 16.57 7.49
C TYR A 46 -17.78 15.22 7.19
N LEU A 47 -17.83 14.30 8.16
CA LEU A 47 -17.81 12.87 7.87
C LEU A 47 -18.89 12.04 8.59
N ASP A 48 -19.95 12.68 9.12
CA ASP A 48 -21.16 11.98 9.62
C ASP A 48 -21.85 11.12 8.54
N ASN A 49 -21.48 11.30 7.26
CA ASN A 49 -22.05 10.61 6.09
C ASN A 49 -21.10 9.62 5.39
N VAL A 50 -19.90 9.35 5.91
CA VAL A 50 -18.93 8.46 5.25
C VAL A 50 -18.79 7.15 6.02
N ILE A 51 -19.13 6.05 5.34
CA ILE A 51 -19.08 4.69 5.89
C ILE A 51 -17.65 4.15 5.72
N TRP A 52 -16.77 4.47 6.68
CA TRP A 52 -15.38 3.95 6.72
C TRP A 52 -15.34 2.43 6.74
N GLU A 53 -16.36 1.81 7.31
CA GLU A 53 -16.49 0.37 7.51
C GLU A 53 -16.56 -0.41 6.18
N ASP A 54 -16.86 0.25 5.06
CA ASP A 54 -16.87 -0.35 3.71
C ASP A 54 -15.45 -0.51 3.11
N TYR A 55 -14.41 0.12 3.70
CA TYR A 55 -13.06 0.19 3.14
C TYR A 55 -11.93 -0.01 4.16
N VAL A 56 -12.07 0.49 5.39
CA VAL A 56 -11.06 0.45 6.46
C VAL A 56 -11.50 -0.56 7.52
N PHE A 57 -11.43 -1.82 7.13
CA PHE A 57 -11.91 -2.98 7.89
C PHE A 57 -11.11 -3.27 9.18
N PHE A 58 -9.85 -2.82 9.22
CA PHE A 58 -8.90 -3.04 10.32
C PHE A 58 -8.24 -1.71 10.71
N SER A 59 -8.47 -1.29 11.96
CA SER A 59 -8.34 0.10 12.41
C SER A 59 -7.55 0.29 13.72
N ASP A 60 -6.64 -0.63 14.08
CA ASP A 60 -5.83 -0.54 15.32
C ASP A 60 -4.38 -1.04 15.21
N GLY A 61 -3.96 -1.45 14.01
CA GLY A 61 -2.66 -2.02 13.72
C GLY A 61 -2.44 -3.41 14.32
N PHE A 62 -1.81 -3.45 15.50
CA PHE A 62 -1.27 -4.67 16.10
C PHE A 62 -2.26 -5.41 17.02
N ASN A 63 -3.40 -4.82 17.37
CA ASN A 63 -4.21 -5.25 18.51
C ASN A 63 -5.44 -6.10 18.12
N HIS A 64 -5.77 -6.18 16.83
CA HIS A 64 -6.80 -7.08 16.31
C HIS A 64 -6.63 -8.51 16.82
N SER A 65 -7.73 -9.06 17.33
CA SER A 65 -7.72 -10.45 17.81
C SER A 65 -7.47 -11.41 16.64
N LEU A 66 -6.78 -12.51 16.93
CA LEU A 66 -6.64 -13.60 15.97
C LEU A 66 -7.99 -14.14 15.51
N ASP A 67 -9.01 -14.14 16.37
CA ASP A 67 -10.33 -14.66 16.02
C ASP A 67 -10.96 -13.81 14.91
N THR A 68 -10.85 -12.48 15.01
CA THR A 68 -11.25 -11.53 13.96
C THR A 68 -10.47 -11.75 12.65
N ILE A 69 -9.16 -12.01 12.72
CA ILE A 69 -8.32 -12.30 11.54
C ILE A 69 -8.67 -13.68 10.95
N ASN A 70 -8.99 -14.66 11.80
CA ASN A 70 -9.36 -16.01 11.39
C ASN A 70 -10.68 -16.00 10.63
N GLU A 71 -11.74 -15.45 11.24
CA GLU A 71 -13.10 -15.40 10.70
C GLU A 71 -13.17 -14.65 9.36
N ARG A 72 -12.42 -13.55 9.22
CA ARG A 72 -12.48 -12.66 8.06
C ARG A 72 -11.50 -13.06 6.95
N ILE A 73 -10.27 -13.41 7.30
CA ILE A 73 -9.16 -13.58 6.34
C ILE A 73 -8.75 -15.05 6.21
N LEU A 74 -8.38 -15.73 7.29
CA LEU A 74 -7.84 -17.09 7.15
C LEU A 74 -8.90 -18.08 6.66
N ASP A 75 -10.15 -17.90 7.08
CA ASP A 75 -11.26 -18.75 6.67
C ASP A 75 -11.66 -18.54 5.22
N LYS A 76 -11.62 -17.30 4.73
CA LYS A 76 -11.84 -16.93 3.32
C LYS A 76 -10.84 -17.57 2.37
N TYR A 77 -9.60 -17.78 2.82
CA TYR A 77 -8.49 -18.21 1.94
C TYR A 77 -7.96 -19.62 2.16
N LYS A 78 -8.62 -20.51 2.93
CA LYS A 78 -8.09 -21.84 3.33
C LYS A 78 -7.38 -22.65 2.23
N SER A 79 -7.86 -22.57 0.99
CA SER A 79 -7.30 -23.27 -0.18
C SER A 79 -6.14 -22.57 -0.90
N ILE A 80 -5.93 -21.26 -0.69
CA ILE A 80 -4.90 -20.46 -1.35
C ILE A 80 -3.54 -20.64 -0.65
N SER A 81 -2.44 -20.70 -1.42
CA SER A 81 -1.08 -20.71 -0.86
C SER A 81 -0.78 -19.43 -0.08
N GLY A 82 -0.11 -19.56 1.08
CA GLY A 82 0.28 -18.40 1.88
C GLY A 82 1.35 -17.51 1.22
N HIS A 83 2.07 -18.02 0.22
CA HIS A 83 2.90 -17.25 -0.69
C HIS A 83 2.26 -17.33 -2.08
N CYS A 84 1.55 -16.28 -2.50
CA CYS A 84 0.87 -16.24 -3.79
C CYS A 84 0.93 -14.85 -4.43
N SER A 85 0.68 -14.83 -5.74
CA SER A 85 0.59 -13.64 -6.60
C SER A 85 -0.75 -13.67 -7.32
N ILE A 86 -1.31 -12.51 -7.66
CA ILE A 86 -2.51 -12.46 -8.52
C ILE A 86 -2.13 -12.52 -10.00
N ILE A 87 -2.98 -13.14 -10.81
CA ILE A 87 -2.93 -12.97 -12.27
C ILE A 87 -3.58 -11.62 -12.58
N ILE A 88 -2.92 -10.82 -13.42
CA ILE A 88 -3.48 -9.60 -14.01
C ILE A 88 -3.51 -9.82 -15.52
N ASP A 89 -4.71 -9.79 -16.11
CA ASP A 89 -4.90 -10.24 -17.49
C ASP A 89 -4.34 -9.20 -18.49
N ASP A 90 -4.54 -7.90 -18.25
CA ASP A 90 -4.09 -6.79 -19.11
C ASP A 90 -3.86 -5.45 -18.36
N SER A 91 -3.59 -4.37 -19.11
CA SER A 91 -3.34 -3.03 -18.55
C SER A 91 -4.58 -2.40 -17.90
N ASP A 92 -5.78 -2.69 -18.39
CA ASP A 92 -7.01 -2.11 -17.84
C ASP A 92 -7.36 -2.82 -16.54
N ASP A 93 -7.16 -4.14 -16.47
CA ASP A 93 -7.21 -4.94 -15.24
C ASP A 93 -6.19 -4.45 -14.20
N LEU A 94 -4.93 -4.20 -14.61
CA LEU A 94 -3.91 -3.59 -13.75
C LEU A 94 -4.37 -2.24 -13.18
N MET A 95 -4.94 -1.37 -14.02
CA MET A 95 -5.42 -0.05 -13.59
C MET A 95 -6.64 -0.15 -12.67
N ASN A 96 -7.54 -1.10 -12.89
CA ASN A 96 -8.67 -1.38 -11.98
C ASN A 96 -8.17 -1.83 -10.60
N HIS A 97 -7.16 -2.71 -10.56
CA HIS A 97 -6.52 -3.10 -9.31
C HIS A 97 -5.87 -1.90 -8.60
N ILE A 98 -5.10 -1.08 -9.32
CA ILE A 98 -4.45 0.12 -8.77
C ILE A 98 -5.51 1.12 -8.23
N GLU A 99 -6.60 1.39 -8.95
CA GLU A 99 -7.65 2.31 -8.47
C GLU A 99 -8.31 1.79 -7.18
N ASN A 100 -8.64 0.49 -7.13
CA ASN A 100 -9.26 -0.12 -5.95
C ASN A 100 -8.32 -0.15 -4.74
N ILE A 101 -7.05 -0.49 -4.94
CA ILE A 101 -6.03 -0.45 -3.88
C ILE A 101 -5.85 0.99 -3.39
N TYR A 102 -5.74 1.96 -4.30
CA TYR A 102 -5.60 3.37 -3.95
C TYR A 102 -6.82 3.88 -3.15
N ARG A 103 -8.03 3.47 -3.51
CA ARG A 103 -9.27 3.82 -2.79
C ARG A 103 -9.23 3.41 -1.32
N VAL A 104 -8.78 2.19 -1.01
CA VAL A 104 -8.58 1.72 0.38
C VAL A 104 -7.59 2.60 1.13
N CYS A 105 -6.49 2.99 0.49
CA CYS A 105 -5.44 3.81 1.10
C CYS A 105 -5.89 5.27 1.32
N TYR A 106 -6.70 5.81 0.40
CA TYR A 106 -7.38 7.10 0.54
C TYR A 106 -8.30 7.10 1.77
N PHE A 107 -9.21 6.13 1.89
CA PHE A 107 -10.11 6.03 3.05
C PHE A 107 -9.33 5.82 4.36
N HIS A 108 -8.27 5.01 4.35
CA HIS A 108 -7.37 4.86 5.50
C HIS A 108 -6.71 6.18 5.89
N SER A 109 -6.25 6.99 4.92
CA SER A 109 -5.63 8.30 5.18
C SER A 109 -6.58 9.30 5.83
N VAL A 110 -7.86 9.33 5.44
CA VAL A 110 -8.86 10.18 6.10
C VAL A 110 -9.14 9.66 7.51
N TRP A 111 -9.46 8.36 7.63
CA TRP A 111 -9.76 7.72 8.91
C TRP A 111 -8.63 7.93 9.93
N ALA A 112 -7.37 7.79 9.51
CA ALA A 112 -6.20 7.96 10.36
C ALA A 112 -6.02 9.40 10.87
N LYS A 113 -6.42 10.40 10.07
CA LYS A 113 -6.39 11.82 10.47
C LYS A 113 -7.50 12.14 11.47
N GLU A 114 -8.72 11.64 11.24
CA GLU A 114 -9.85 11.85 12.15
C GLU A 114 -9.68 11.14 13.50
N MET A 115 -9.27 9.87 13.48
CA MET A 115 -9.04 9.07 14.70
C MET A 115 -7.73 9.42 15.41
N LYS A 116 -7.00 10.44 14.94
CA LYS A 116 -5.71 10.90 15.50
C LYS A 116 -4.71 9.74 15.65
N LEU A 117 -4.52 8.95 14.60
CA LEU A 117 -3.58 7.84 14.58
C LEU A 117 -2.17 8.31 14.98
N CYS A 118 -1.48 7.51 15.79
CA CYS A 118 -0.20 7.86 16.40
C CYS A 118 -0.27 9.19 17.19
N ASP A 119 -1.26 9.34 18.07
CA ASP A 119 -1.50 10.54 18.88
C ASP A 119 -1.63 11.84 18.05
N GLY A 120 -2.20 11.71 16.85
CA GLY A 120 -2.41 12.81 15.90
C GLY A 120 -1.19 13.20 15.07
N SER A 121 -0.11 12.41 15.11
CA SER A 121 1.11 12.68 14.31
C SER A 121 1.07 12.16 12.87
N PHE A 122 0.06 11.34 12.51
CA PHE A 122 -0.15 10.84 11.15
C PHE A 122 -0.08 11.96 10.10
N PRO A 123 0.70 11.79 9.00
CA PRO A 123 1.34 10.56 8.50
C PRO A 123 2.65 10.18 9.21
N ASN A 124 3.26 11.10 9.95
CA ASN A 124 4.66 11.00 10.38
C ASN A 124 4.84 9.86 11.38
N ASN A 125 5.86 9.03 11.19
CA ASN A 125 6.19 7.91 12.07
C ASN A 125 5.10 6.82 12.17
N CYS A 126 4.05 6.87 11.32
CA CYS A 126 2.94 5.92 11.34
C CYS A 126 3.07 4.79 10.32
N CYS A 127 4.13 4.74 9.51
CA CYS A 127 4.32 3.81 8.40
C CYS A 127 4.00 2.35 8.79
N GLY A 128 4.53 1.88 9.92
CA GLY A 128 4.25 0.54 10.43
C GLY A 128 2.77 0.27 10.74
N ILE A 129 2.07 1.18 11.41
CA ILE A 129 0.65 0.97 11.80
C ILE A 129 -0.25 1.12 10.57
N SER A 130 0.02 2.14 9.74
CA SER A 130 -0.68 2.43 8.49
C SER A 130 -0.62 1.23 7.53
N SER A 131 0.58 0.73 7.24
CA SER A 131 0.79 -0.39 6.34
C SER A 131 0.21 -1.71 6.86
N ARG A 132 0.12 -1.93 8.18
CA ARG A 132 -0.57 -3.10 8.76
C ARG A 132 -2.10 -3.03 8.63
N ASN A 133 -2.69 -1.85 8.84
CA ASN A 133 -4.13 -1.63 8.64
C ASN A 133 -4.55 -1.87 7.19
N ILE A 134 -3.79 -1.33 6.23
CA ILE A 134 -4.04 -1.49 4.80
C ILE A 134 -3.78 -2.93 4.34
N PHE A 135 -2.71 -3.57 4.84
CA PHE A 135 -2.44 -4.99 4.61
C PHE A 135 -3.64 -5.87 4.99
N LEU A 136 -4.18 -5.74 6.21
CA LEU A 136 -5.33 -6.54 6.64
C LEU A 136 -6.62 -6.16 5.90
N SER A 137 -6.85 -4.87 5.64
CA SER A 137 -8.06 -4.41 4.93
C SER A 137 -8.08 -4.88 3.46
N LEU A 138 -6.93 -4.88 2.77
CA LEU A 138 -6.80 -5.45 1.42
C LEU A 138 -6.97 -6.97 1.43
N MET A 139 -6.44 -7.67 2.44
CA MET A 139 -6.72 -9.11 2.60
C MET A 139 -8.21 -9.37 2.73
N ASP A 140 -8.92 -8.63 3.58
CA ASP A 140 -10.36 -8.83 3.76
C ASP A 140 -11.15 -8.55 2.48
N LEU A 141 -10.81 -7.49 1.75
CA LEU A 141 -11.44 -7.13 0.48
C LEU A 141 -11.27 -8.19 -0.62
N GLY A 142 -10.15 -8.90 -0.66
CA GLY A 142 -9.94 -9.89 -1.71
C GLY A 142 -8.50 -10.24 -2.07
N TYR A 143 -7.50 -9.55 -1.53
CA TYR A 143 -6.11 -9.67 -1.98
C TYR A 143 -5.28 -10.63 -1.11
N PRO A 144 -5.26 -11.96 -1.37
CA PRO A 144 -4.45 -12.90 -0.57
C PRO A 144 -2.95 -12.74 -0.80
N ASN A 145 -2.55 -12.10 -1.90
CA ASN A 145 -1.16 -11.83 -2.29
C ASN A 145 -0.55 -10.66 -1.50
N VAL A 146 -1.38 -9.76 -0.97
CA VAL A 146 -0.90 -8.56 -0.26
C VAL A 146 0.05 -8.95 0.87
N SER A 147 1.11 -8.15 1.03
CA SER A 147 2.16 -8.37 2.00
C SER A 147 2.52 -7.05 2.66
N TYR A 148 2.51 -7.02 3.99
CA TYR A 148 3.20 -6.00 4.76
C TYR A 148 4.70 -6.25 4.62
N LEU A 149 5.46 -5.19 4.37
CA LEU A 149 6.89 -5.27 4.11
C LEU A 149 7.60 -4.15 4.89
N TYR A 150 8.68 -4.49 5.59
CA TYR A 150 9.40 -3.57 6.46
C TYR A 150 10.90 -3.65 6.23
N ASN A 151 11.50 -2.49 6.00
CA ASN A 151 12.88 -2.33 5.61
C ASN A 151 13.72 -1.90 6.82
N ASN A 152 14.38 -2.87 7.47
CA ASN A 152 15.13 -2.67 8.71
C ASN A 152 16.32 -1.71 8.62
N LYS A 153 17.01 -1.59 7.46
CA LYS A 153 18.15 -0.67 7.28
C LYS A 153 17.75 0.81 7.50
N TYR A 154 16.47 1.08 7.35
CA TYR A 154 15.92 2.40 7.09
C TYR A 154 14.60 2.67 7.84
N ASP A 155 14.10 1.70 8.61
CA ASP A 155 12.95 1.86 9.51
C ASP A 155 11.64 2.27 8.80
N HIS A 156 11.44 1.85 7.54
CA HIS A 156 10.23 2.19 6.76
C HIS A 156 9.39 0.97 6.39
N ALA A 157 8.06 1.13 6.45
CA ALA A 157 7.06 0.08 6.22
C ALA A 157 6.00 0.50 5.20
N TYR A 158 5.70 -0.40 4.28
CA TYR A 158 4.82 -0.19 3.13
C TYR A 158 4.16 -1.53 2.76
N VAL A 159 3.32 -1.53 1.73
CA VAL A 159 2.57 -2.71 1.28
C VAL A 159 3.00 -3.10 -0.13
N GLY A 160 3.13 -4.40 -0.39
CA GLY A 160 3.41 -4.95 -1.71
C GLY A 160 2.39 -6.02 -2.12
N LEU A 161 1.96 -5.98 -3.38
CA LEU A 161 1.01 -6.91 -3.98
C LEU A 161 1.65 -7.54 -5.23
N PRO A 162 2.24 -8.74 -5.10
CA PRO A 162 2.85 -9.45 -6.22
C PRO A 162 1.81 -9.89 -7.24
N PHE A 163 2.14 -9.74 -8.51
CA PHE A 163 1.31 -10.15 -9.64
C PHE A 163 2.12 -10.84 -10.74
N VAL A 164 1.42 -11.54 -11.62
CA VAL A 164 1.92 -12.05 -12.90
C VAL A 164 1.07 -11.44 -14.01
N PHE A 165 1.69 -10.75 -14.96
CA PHE A 165 1.02 -9.93 -15.96
C PHE A 165 0.97 -10.63 -17.32
N GLY A 166 -0.26 -10.83 -17.83
CA GLY A 166 -0.59 -11.38 -19.14
C GLY A 166 0.00 -12.76 -19.45
N ASP A 167 -0.14 -13.18 -20.71
CA ASP A 167 0.38 -14.46 -21.22
C ASP A 167 1.92 -14.56 -21.14
N ASN A 168 2.62 -13.42 -21.14
CA ASN A 168 4.09 -13.36 -21.03
C ASN A 168 4.61 -13.82 -19.67
N SER A 169 3.73 -13.94 -18.67
CA SER A 169 4.09 -14.27 -17.27
C SER A 169 5.06 -13.26 -16.66
N ASP A 170 4.92 -11.97 -16.98
CA ASP A 170 5.78 -10.92 -16.45
C ASP A 170 5.49 -10.69 -14.95
N GLU A 171 6.38 -11.19 -14.10
CA GLU A 171 6.28 -11.07 -12.65
C GLU A 171 6.55 -9.63 -12.18
N GLY A 172 5.75 -9.14 -11.24
CA GLY A 172 5.88 -7.79 -10.70
C GLY A 172 5.19 -7.58 -9.34
N PHE A 173 5.20 -6.34 -8.86
CA PHE A 173 4.53 -5.89 -7.65
C PHE A 173 3.82 -4.56 -7.87
N ILE A 174 2.59 -4.43 -7.38
CA ILE A 174 2.02 -3.12 -7.06
C ILE A 174 2.51 -2.79 -5.66
N ILE A 175 3.17 -1.64 -5.49
CA ILE A 175 3.72 -1.18 -4.22
C ILE A 175 2.97 0.05 -3.76
N VAL A 176 2.71 0.13 -2.46
CA VAL A 176 1.96 1.23 -1.83
C VAL A 176 2.67 1.72 -0.57
N ASP A 177 3.01 3.01 -0.53
CA ASP A 177 3.44 3.70 0.70
C ASP A 177 2.29 4.61 1.19
N PRO A 178 1.60 4.24 2.28
CA PRO A 178 0.44 4.96 2.80
C PRO A 178 0.80 6.08 3.78
N THR A 179 2.08 6.42 3.85
CA THR A 179 2.60 7.55 4.64
C THR A 179 3.53 8.42 3.82
N SER A 180 3.55 8.24 2.49
CA SER A 180 4.51 8.87 1.58
C SER A 180 4.53 10.39 1.67
N GLU A 181 3.40 11.04 1.99
CA GLU A 181 3.37 12.49 2.20
C GLU A 181 4.32 12.98 3.31
N GLN A 182 4.76 12.11 4.25
CA GLN A 182 5.78 12.49 5.25
C GLN A 182 7.14 12.82 4.60
N LEU A 183 7.46 12.22 3.45
CA LEU A 183 8.77 12.28 2.78
C LEU A 183 9.00 13.53 1.90
N PHE A 184 7.97 14.36 1.70
CA PHE A 184 8.04 15.55 0.85
C PHE A 184 8.16 16.84 1.66
N ASP A 185 9.06 17.76 1.29
CA ASP A 185 9.12 19.10 1.90
C ASP A 185 7.81 19.89 1.69
N ASP A 186 7.32 19.93 0.44
CA ASP A 186 6.08 20.63 0.11
C ASP A 186 4.86 19.68 0.16
N LYS A 187 4.17 19.70 1.31
CA LYS A 187 2.94 18.93 1.56
C LYS A 187 1.75 19.32 0.67
N LYS A 188 1.85 20.34 -0.19
CA LYS A 188 0.81 20.74 -1.16
C LYS A 188 0.87 19.93 -2.46
N ILE A 189 2.07 19.50 -2.86
CA ILE A 189 2.30 18.72 -4.09
C ILE A 189 2.57 17.23 -3.80
N ALA A 190 2.71 16.88 -2.52
CA ALA A 190 2.88 15.51 -2.05
C ALA A 190 1.59 14.69 -2.24
N PRO A 191 1.61 13.56 -2.98
CA PRO A 191 0.54 12.58 -2.93
C PRO A 191 0.44 11.98 -1.52
N ARG A 192 -0.78 11.82 -1.01
CA ARG A 192 -1.00 11.31 0.37
C ARG A 192 -0.57 9.85 0.50
N ASN A 193 -0.91 9.06 -0.53
CA ASN A 193 -0.47 7.69 -0.72
C ASN A 193 0.29 7.59 -2.03
N ASN A 194 1.48 7.00 -2.04
CA ASN A 194 2.18 6.66 -3.27
C ASN A 194 1.80 5.24 -3.69
N ILE A 195 1.49 5.07 -4.97
CA ILE A 195 1.30 3.76 -5.60
C ILE A 195 2.09 3.69 -6.91
N PHE A 196 2.82 2.61 -7.11
CA PHE A 196 3.62 2.38 -8.32
C PHE A 196 3.73 0.89 -8.65
N VAL A 197 4.13 0.60 -9.89
CA VAL A 197 4.29 -0.75 -10.42
C VAL A 197 5.77 -1.06 -10.59
N ALA A 198 6.18 -2.25 -10.13
CA ALA A 198 7.51 -2.81 -10.20
C ALA A 198 7.49 -4.12 -11.00
N TYR A 199 8.50 -4.40 -11.81
CA TYR A 199 8.72 -5.74 -12.38
C TYR A 199 9.87 -6.46 -11.67
N LYS A 200 9.95 -7.78 -11.78
CA LYS A 200 10.84 -8.71 -11.03
C LYS A 200 12.32 -8.30 -10.94
N THR A 201 12.82 -7.49 -11.88
CA THR A 201 14.18 -6.94 -11.87
C THR A 201 14.43 -5.84 -10.84
N TRP A 202 13.40 -5.38 -10.11
CA TRP A 202 13.53 -4.35 -9.08
C TRP A 202 14.39 -4.81 -7.90
N LYS A 203 15.48 -4.08 -7.61
CA LYS A 203 16.31 -4.25 -6.41
C LYS A 203 15.98 -3.22 -5.36
N TYR A 204 15.13 -3.63 -4.45
CA TYR A 204 14.50 -2.79 -3.46
C TYR A 204 15.67 -2.15 -2.52
N GLU A 205 15.87 -0.79 -2.33
CA GLU A 205 16.61 0.20 -1.42
C GLU A 205 15.88 1.60 -1.12
N THR A 206 15.54 2.03 0.15
CA THR A 206 14.79 3.31 0.53
C THR A 206 14.85 3.73 2.00
N ASP A 207 14.64 5.01 2.36
CA ASP A 207 14.67 5.60 3.73
C ASP A 207 13.30 5.91 4.43
N ARG A 208 13.29 6.15 5.76
CA ARG A 208 12.19 6.72 6.60
C ARG A 208 12.32 8.23 6.80
N MET A 209 13.55 8.74 6.90
CA MET A 209 13.85 10.08 7.42
C MET A 209 14.11 11.11 6.31
N ASP A 210 14.83 10.72 5.26
CA ASP A 210 15.19 11.59 4.14
C ASP A 210 14.64 11.03 2.82
N GLY A 211 13.77 11.78 2.14
CA GLY A 211 13.11 11.38 0.89
C GLY A 211 14.02 11.35 -0.34
N VAL A 212 15.15 10.64 -0.28
CA VAL A 212 16.24 10.69 -1.28
C VAL A 212 16.28 9.47 -2.21
N ASP A 213 15.62 8.37 -1.88
CA ASP A 213 15.16 7.37 -2.88
C ASP A 213 14.02 6.53 -2.31
N LEU A 214 12.92 6.36 -3.07
CA LEU A 214 11.73 5.56 -2.69
C LEU A 214 11.79 4.13 -3.27
N TYR A 215 12.98 3.51 -3.24
CA TYR A 215 13.25 2.28 -4.00
C TYR A 215 13.44 0.97 -3.15
N PRO A 216 12.88 0.69 -1.91
CA PRO A 216 13.16 -0.10 -0.58
C PRO A 216 14.06 -1.38 -0.20
N SER A 217 15.02 -1.40 0.77
CA SER A 217 16.29 -2.26 0.88
C SER A 217 16.43 -3.82 0.79
N LEU A 218 17.59 -4.23 0.21
CA LEU A 218 18.24 -5.56 0.22
C LEU A 218 19.29 -5.71 1.34
N TYR A 219 20.08 -4.66 1.63
CA TYR A 219 21.17 -4.73 2.64
C TYR A 219 20.71 -4.35 4.06
N GLY A 220 19.74 -5.07 4.64
CA GLY A 220 19.17 -4.66 5.93
C GLY A 220 18.54 -5.71 6.85
N GLY A 221 18.35 -6.96 6.41
CA GLY A 221 17.57 -7.94 7.19
C GLY A 221 16.07 -7.59 7.25
N SER A 222 15.54 -7.01 6.18
CA SER A 222 14.13 -6.64 5.97
C SER A 222 13.18 -7.81 6.28
N THR A 223 11.97 -7.49 6.74
CA THR A 223 10.93 -8.45 7.14
C THR A 223 9.68 -8.35 6.29
N PHE A 224 8.86 -9.40 6.31
CA PHE A 224 7.53 -9.40 5.69
C PHE A 224 6.49 -10.04 6.61
N ALA A 225 5.23 -9.67 6.42
CA ALA A 225 4.08 -10.44 6.87
C ALA A 225 3.09 -10.61 5.72
N ASN A 226 2.56 -11.83 5.58
CA ASN A 226 1.63 -12.20 4.50
C ASN A 226 0.73 -13.36 4.95
N LEU A 227 -0.07 -13.91 4.03
CA LEU A 227 -1.01 -14.99 4.33
C LEU A 227 -0.32 -16.24 4.90
N TYR A 228 0.94 -16.51 4.55
CA TYR A 228 1.75 -17.56 5.17
C TYR A 228 2.10 -17.26 6.64
N THR A 229 2.58 -16.04 6.95
CA THR A 229 2.97 -15.72 8.33
C THR A 229 1.78 -15.68 9.28
N LEU A 230 0.63 -15.15 8.83
CA LEU A 230 -0.62 -15.14 9.61
C LEU A 230 -1.08 -16.57 9.99
N ARG A 231 -0.95 -17.54 9.08
CA ARG A 231 -1.30 -18.95 9.36
C ARG A 231 -0.28 -19.68 10.22
N LYS A 232 1.01 -19.46 9.96
CA LYS A 232 2.09 -20.21 10.62
C LYS A 232 2.35 -19.74 12.05
N PHE A 233 2.06 -18.47 12.34
CA PHE A 233 2.30 -17.85 13.64
C PHE A 233 1.03 -17.19 14.19
N PRO A 234 0.01 -17.98 14.57
CA PRO A 234 -1.19 -17.47 15.25
C PRO A 234 -0.82 -17.07 16.68
N LYS A 235 -0.23 -15.88 16.83
CA LYS A 235 -0.08 -15.13 18.08
C LYS A 235 -0.86 -13.82 17.95
N LYS A 236 -1.18 -13.17 19.08
CA LYS A 236 -2.08 -12.00 19.17
C LYS A 236 -1.73 -10.80 18.26
N ASN A 237 -0.54 -10.79 17.64
CA ASN A 237 -0.01 -9.69 16.85
C ASN A 237 0.50 -10.26 15.52
N ILE A 238 0.40 -9.47 14.45
CA ILE A 238 0.98 -9.82 13.13
C ILE A 238 2.47 -10.16 13.28
N PHE A 239 2.85 -11.39 12.93
CA PHE A 239 4.25 -11.84 12.98
C PHE A 239 4.99 -11.51 11.68
N GLU A 240 6.13 -10.84 11.84
CA GLU A 240 7.04 -10.48 10.77
C GLU A 240 8.17 -11.51 10.65
N CYS A 241 8.32 -12.08 9.46
CA CYS A 241 9.35 -13.06 9.14
C CYS A 241 10.54 -12.38 8.48
N ASN A 242 11.75 -12.67 8.95
CA ASN A 242 13.03 -12.15 8.45
C ASN A 242 13.62 -12.98 7.28
N MET A 243 12.79 -13.77 6.59
CA MET A 243 13.19 -14.67 5.51
C MET A 243 12.79 -14.10 4.13
N ILE A 244 13.08 -12.82 3.90
CA ILE A 244 12.59 -12.06 2.73
C ILE A 244 13.02 -12.69 1.39
N ASP A 245 14.19 -13.33 1.34
CA ASP A 245 14.65 -14.09 0.17
C ASP A 245 13.76 -15.30 -0.16
N GLU A 246 13.20 -15.98 0.84
CA GLU A 246 12.27 -17.09 0.61
C GLU A 246 10.92 -16.56 0.12
N TYR A 247 10.46 -15.43 0.66
CA TYR A 247 9.26 -14.76 0.17
C TYR A 247 9.36 -14.47 -1.33
N PHE A 248 10.41 -13.79 -1.79
CA PHE A 248 10.60 -13.50 -3.22
C PHE A 248 10.78 -14.75 -4.09
N LYS A 249 11.39 -15.83 -3.57
CA LYS A 249 11.52 -17.11 -4.29
C LYS A 249 10.20 -17.86 -4.47
N HIS A 250 9.23 -17.68 -3.58
CA HIS A 250 8.01 -18.51 -3.53
C HIS A 250 6.74 -17.79 -3.97
N VAL A 251 6.69 -16.46 -3.94
CA VAL A 251 5.43 -15.72 -4.11
C VAL A 251 4.84 -15.81 -5.52
N PHE A 252 5.68 -15.93 -6.55
CA PHE A 252 5.25 -16.09 -7.94
C PHE A 252 4.96 -17.55 -8.36
N ASN A 253 5.33 -18.53 -7.53
CA ASN A 253 5.12 -19.95 -7.85
C ASN A 253 3.68 -20.43 -7.61
N ASN A 254 2.83 -19.60 -6.98
CA ASN A 254 1.42 -19.88 -6.77
C ASN A 254 0.60 -18.67 -7.27
N THR A 255 0.15 -18.72 -8.51
CA THR A 255 -0.74 -17.70 -9.06
C THR A 255 -2.19 -17.99 -8.66
N VAL A 256 -2.94 -16.95 -8.33
CA VAL A 256 -4.39 -17.01 -8.10
C VAL A 256 -5.10 -16.03 -9.02
N LYS A 257 -6.20 -16.45 -9.66
CA LYS A 257 -7.08 -15.52 -10.36
C LYS A 257 -7.98 -14.83 -9.34
N PHE A 258 -8.11 -13.51 -9.45
CA PHE A 258 -8.96 -12.71 -8.60
C PHE A 258 -10.17 -12.20 -9.39
N ASP A 259 -11.37 -12.69 -9.07
CA ASP A 259 -12.61 -12.22 -9.71
C ASP A 259 -13.30 -11.17 -8.82
N PHE A 260 -13.11 -9.89 -9.13
CA PHE A 260 -13.73 -8.76 -8.43
C PHE A 260 -15.27 -8.89 -8.31
N TYR A 261 -15.90 -9.46 -9.34
CA TYR A 261 -17.36 -9.53 -9.52
C TYR A 261 -18.11 -10.32 -8.43
N ASN A 262 -17.43 -11.15 -7.62
CA ASN A 262 -18.09 -11.92 -6.57
C ASN A 262 -18.13 -11.22 -5.19
N ASN A 263 -17.43 -10.10 -5.00
CA ASN A 263 -17.37 -9.38 -3.70
C ASN A 263 -18.21 -8.09 -3.64
N GLY A 264 -18.97 -7.75 -4.69
CA GLY A 264 -20.15 -6.88 -4.55
C GLY A 264 -19.90 -5.38 -4.31
N PHE A 265 -18.86 -4.78 -4.88
CA PHE A 265 -18.65 -3.33 -4.86
C PHE A 265 -19.09 -2.68 -6.19
N ILE A 266 -20.21 -1.94 -6.14
CA ILE A 266 -20.71 -1.02 -7.19
C ILE A 266 -20.77 0.37 -6.57
#